data_AF-A0A849GEB5-F1
#
_entry.id   AF-A0A849GEB5-F1
#
_cell.length_a   1.000
_cell.length_b   1.000
_cell.length_c   1.000
_cell.angle_alpha   90.00
_cell.angle_beta   90.00
_cell.angle_gamma   90.00
#
_symmetry.space_group_name_H-M   'P 1'
#
loop_
_entity.id
_entity.type
_entity.pdbx_description
1 polymer ?
#
loop_
_entity_poly.entity_id
_entity_poly.type
_entity_poly.pdbx_seq_one_letter_code
_entity_poly.pdbx_strand_id
1 'polypeptide(L)'
;MKAIHVMLKRVFGVAATALVSAGLIQANATEPCGDFGECKVLIEINSSDGDIGFHWLGDADDLRAMRITDPNGAKVFENRGFGPLREQKLTETFGESAEPLCWPDPEADPEDLEDIVSLRDFRDIWEPGYYVFRGKGDGGEKLFGETELTYDLPGAPQDLDFDGSMITWIAGNDLGNCAPLADGDGQETIPYVLDIIADPASVAVAAFEVVMEPDVDDGAVGNLKYTIRVPGDTFAVEVPSLYLASLPDDTPVKIEVGAIGEDDNATFTEEDGFCVNEVVGCPED
;
A
#
# COMPACT_ATOMS: atom_id res chain seq x y z
N MET A 1 -16.62 -29.56 -45.39
CA MET A 1 -15.38 -30.11 -44.79
C MET A 1 -14.33 -29.02 -44.88
N LYS A 2 -14.06 -28.35 -43.73
CA LYS A 2 -12.77 -28.27 -43.01
C LYS A 2 -11.73 -27.41 -43.76
N ALA A 3 -11.13 -26.36 -43.20
CA ALA A 3 -10.78 -26.14 -41.80
C ALA A 3 -10.83 -24.64 -41.44
N ILE A 4 -11.37 -24.33 -40.26
CA ILE A 4 -11.20 -23.04 -39.58
C ILE A 4 -9.92 -23.17 -38.77
N HIS A 5 -8.91 -22.35 -39.10
CA HIS A 5 -7.75 -22.16 -38.23
C HIS A 5 -8.19 -21.31 -37.04
N VAL A 6 -8.32 -21.94 -35.88
CA VAL A 6 -8.36 -21.26 -34.60
C VAL A 6 -6.92 -20.88 -34.29
N MET A 7 -6.57 -19.62 -34.52
CA MET A 7 -5.39 -19.02 -33.89
C MET A 7 -5.73 -18.82 -32.43
N LEU A 8 -5.16 -19.67 -31.58
CA LEU A 8 -5.09 -19.47 -30.15
C LEU A 8 -4.17 -18.26 -29.93
N LYS A 9 -4.74 -17.06 -29.75
CA LYS A 9 -3.99 -15.93 -29.23
C LYS A 9 -3.64 -16.29 -27.79
N ARG A 10 -2.35 -16.46 -27.51
CA ARG A 10 -1.83 -16.39 -26.14
C ARG A 10 -2.10 -14.96 -25.67
N VAL A 11 -3.06 -14.84 -24.78
CA VAL A 11 -3.23 -13.64 -23.95
C VAL A 11 -2.12 -13.78 -22.92
N PHE A 12 -1.03 -13.05 -23.09
CA PHE A 12 -0.21 -12.66 -21.94
C PHE A 12 -1.07 -11.60 -21.26
N GLY A 13 -1.81 -12.02 -20.23
CA GLY A 13 -2.35 -11.07 -19.29
C GLY A 13 -1.17 -10.69 -18.43
N VAL A 14 -0.62 -9.49 -18.64
CA VAL A 14 -0.01 -8.77 -17.53
C VAL A 14 -1.20 -8.48 -16.64
N ALA A 15 -1.39 -9.31 -15.62
CA ALA A 15 -2.26 -8.91 -14.54
C ALA A 15 -1.49 -7.77 -13.87
N ALA A 16 -1.96 -6.54 -14.03
CA ALA A 16 -1.69 -5.47 -13.08
C ALA A 16 -2.19 -6.01 -11.73
N THR A 17 -1.32 -6.76 -11.08
CA THR A 17 -1.57 -7.32 -9.76
C THR A 17 -1.20 -6.15 -8.87
N ALA A 18 -2.12 -5.18 -8.77
CA ALA A 18 -2.09 -4.20 -7.71
C ALA A 18 -1.96 -5.03 -6.44
N LEU A 19 -0.74 -5.10 -5.93
CA LEU A 19 -0.47 -5.79 -4.70
C LEU A 19 -1.13 -4.94 -3.66
N VAL A 20 -2.36 -5.31 -3.37
CA VAL A 20 -3.00 -4.95 -2.12
C VAL A 20 -2.13 -5.59 -1.05
N SER A 21 -1.11 -4.84 -0.66
CA SER A 21 -0.42 -4.92 0.60
C SER A 21 -1.45 -4.60 1.66
N ALA A 22 -2.40 -5.52 1.85
CA ALA A 22 -2.93 -5.85 3.15
C ALA A 22 -1.79 -6.47 3.99
N GLY A 23 -0.62 -5.82 4.00
CA GLY A 23 0.25 -5.78 5.14
C GLY A 23 -0.68 -5.48 6.28
N LEU A 24 -0.86 -6.49 7.12
CA LEU A 24 -1.40 -6.28 8.45
C LEU A 24 -0.66 -5.05 8.94
N ILE A 25 -1.35 -3.91 9.09
CA ILE A 25 -0.86 -2.78 9.84
C ILE A 25 -0.45 -3.40 11.16
N GLN A 26 0.83 -3.79 11.29
CA GLN A 26 1.35 -4.32 12.52
C GLN A 26 1.40 -3.08 13.35
N ALA A 27 0.31 -2.90 14.08
CA ALA A 27 0.07 -1.83 14.99
C ALA A 27 1.27 -1.80 15.93
N ASN A 28 2.21 -0.90 15.64
CA ASN A 28 2.61 0.00 16.70
C ASN A 28 1.28 0.52 17.22
N ALA A 29 0.82 0.00 18.37
CA ALA A 29 -0.45 0.37 18.94
C ALA A 29 -0.45 1.90 19.02
N THR A 30 -1.10 2.51 18.05
CA THR A 30 -1.22 3.95 17.92
C THR A 30 -1.97 4.40 19.16
N GLU A 31 -1.64 5.60 19.65
CA GLU A 31 -2.34 6.08 20.83
C GLU A 31 -3.84 6.15 20.53
N PRO A 32 -4.69 5.77 21.51
CA PRO A 32 -6.14 5.89 21.36
C PRO A 32 -6.53 7.27 20.84
N CYS A 33 -7.23 7.30 19.70
CA CYS A 33 -7.78 8.52 19.12
C CYS A 33 -9.12 8.83 19.81
N GLY A 34 -9.07 9.29 21.05
CA GLY A 34 -10.27 9.57 21.84
C GLY A 34 -10.93 8.30 22.39
N ASP A 35 -12.18 8.04 22.00
CA ASP A 35 -12.95 6.87 22.45
C ASP A 35 -12.65 5.60 21.65
N PHE A 36 -11.89 5.72 20.56
CA PHE A 36 -11.45 4.62 19.71
C PHE A 36 -10.07 4.13 20.17
N GLY A 37 -9.83 2.83 20.07
CA GLY A 37 -8.51 2.23 20.32
C GLY A 37 -7.51 2.66 19.26
N GLU A 38 -7.97 2.83 18.01
CA GLU A 38 -7.17 3.28 16.88
C GLU A 38 -8.04 3.97 15.82
N CYS A 39 -7.51 5.02 15.21
CA CYS A 39 -8.08 5.71 14.05
C CYS A 39 -6.92 6.02 13.11
N LYS A 40 -7.05 5.66 11.84
CA LYS A 40 -6.09 6.00 10.81
C LYS A 40 -6.78 6.44 9.56
N VAL A 41 -6.19 7.43 8.93
CA VAL A 41 -6.37 7.80 7.54
C VAL A 41 -4.96 8.07 7.02
N LEU A 42 -4.55 7.39 5.95
CA LEU A 42 -3.18 7.50 5.44
C LEU A 42 -3.17 7.39 3.92
N ILE A 43 -2.03 7.78 3.36
CA ILE A 43 -1.72 7.70 1.94
C ILE A 43 -0.63 6.67 1.75
N GLU A 44 -0.85 5.78 0.79
CA GLU A 44 0.15 4.82 0.34
C GLU A 44 0.45 5.07 -1.13
N ILE A 45 1.71 4.92 -1.52
CA ILE A 45 2.16 4.97 -2.91
C ILE A 45 2.93 3.69 -3.20
N ASN A 46 2.56 2.94 -4.23
CA ASN A 46 3.48 2.01 -4.86
C ASN A 46 4.32 2.79 -5.88
N SER A 47 5.59 2.99 -5.57
CA SER A 47 6.48 3.81 -6.39
C SER A 47 6.95 3.09 -7.66
N SER A 48 6.94 1.75 -7.67
CA SER A 48 7.29 0.93 -8.83
C SER A 48 6.12 0.86 -9.81
N ASP A 49 4.90 0.62 -9.34
CA ASP A 49 3.69 0.60 -10.19
C ASP A 49 3.17 2.01 -10.49
N GLY A 50 3.51 2.97 -9.62
CA GLY A 50 3.07 4.35 -9.71
C GLY A 50 1.56 4.47 -9.57
N ASP A 51 1.03 3.94 -8.49
CA ASP A 51 -0.34 4.17 -8.06
C ASP A 51 -0.36 4.83 -6.67
N ILE A 52 -1.56 5.27 -6.26
CA ILE A 52 -1.74 5.98 -4.99
C ILE A 52 -3.07 5.63 -4.33
N GLY A 53 -3.01 5.23 -3.06
CA GLY A 53 -4.14 4.77 -2.26
C GLY A 53 -4.47 5.66 -1.06
N PHE A 54 -5.76 5.73 -0.71
CA PHE A 54 -6.25 6.29 0.56
C PHE A 54 -6.75 5.15 1.46
N HIS A 55 -6.10 4.94 2.59
CA HIS A 55 -6.42 3.83 3.50
C HIS A 55 -7.04 4.39 4.78
N TRP A 56 -7.92 3.62 5.43
CA TRP A 56 -8.46 3.96 6.73
C TRP A 56 -8.59 2.75 7.64
N LEU A 57 -8.45 2.99 8.94
CA LEU A 57 -8.71 2.02 10.00
C LEU A 57 -9.47 2.69 11.14
N GLY A 58 -10.45 1.99 11.69
CA GLY A 58 -11.09 2.36 12.95
C GLY A 58 -11.31 1.14 13.82
N ASP A 59 -10.73 1.16 15.02
CA ASP A 59 -10.90 0.13 16.05
C ASP A 59 -11.59 0.72 17.28
N ALA A 60 -12.74 0.15 17.65
CA ALA A 60 -13.39 0.42 18.92
C ALA A 60 -14.27 -0.74 19.38
N ASP A 61 -14.37 -0.89 20.68
CA ASP A 61 -15.18 -1.93 21.29
C ASP A 61 -16.69 -1.77 21.00
N ASP A 62 -17.33 -2.90 20.70
CA ASP A 62 -18.79 -3.05 20.67
C ASP A 62 -19.55 -2.08 19.72
N LEU A 63 -18.96 -1.76 18.56
CA LEU A 63 -19.56 -0.88 17.55
C LEU A 63 -20.77 -1.51 16.83
N ARG A 64 -21.88 -0.77 16.75
CA ARG A 64 -23.01 -1.09 15.85
C ARG A 64 -22.90 -0.42 14.49
N ALA A 65 -22.19 0.71 14.42
CA ALA A 65 -21.94 1.47 13.22
C ALA A 65 -20.78 2.43 13.45
N MET A 66 -20.00 2.69 12.41
CA MET A 66 -18.95 3.70 12.35
C MET A 66 -19.20 4.63 11.15
N ARG A 67 -18.82 5.89 11.30
CA ARG A 67 -18.80 6.88 10.22
C ARG A 67 -17.52 7.70 10.28
N ILE A 68 -16.95 7.98 9.12
CA ILE A 68 -15.82 8.90 8.95
C ILE A 68 -16.31 10.14 8.19
N THR A 69 -15.92 11.33 8.65
CA THR A 69 -16.13 12.59 7.92
C THR A 69 -14.80 13.30 7.70
N ASP A 70 -14.64 13.88 6.52
CA ASP A 70 -13.45 14.67 6.14
C ASP A 70 -13.38 16.02 6.91
N PRO A 71 -12.30 16.80 6.73
CA PRO A 71 -12.13 18.10 7.37
C PRO A 71 -13.21 19.13 7.00
N ASN A 72 -13.82 18.96 5.82
CA ASN A 72 -14.92 19.80 5.33
C ASN A 72 -16.31 19.33 5.84
N GLY A 73 -16.36 18.24 6.60
CA GLY A 73 -17.57 17.63 7.15
C GLY A 73 -18.35 16.74 6.16
N ALA A 74 -17.81 16.48 4.97
CA ALA A 74 -18.39 15.53 4.04
C ALA A 74 -18.21 14.10 4.57
N LYS A 75 -19.14 13.20 4.24
CA LYS A 75 -19.10 11.82 4.68
C LYS A 75 -18.27 11.00 3.70
N VAL A 76 -17.16 10.43 4.19
CA VAL A 76 -16.24 9.61 3.40
C VAL A 76 -16.64 8.14 3.46
N PHE A 77 -16.93 7.64 4.66
CA PHE A 77 -17.24 6.23 4.88
C PHE A 77 -18.33 6.03 5.94
N GLU A 78 -19.12 4.96 5.80
CA GLU A 78 -20.08 4.53 6.82
C GLU A 78 -20.34 3.02 6.71
N ASN A 79 -20.18 2.31 7.81
CA ASN A 79 -20.58 0.92 7.93
C ASN A 79 -21.62 0.72 9.04
N ARG A 80 -22.30 -0.43 8.99
CA ARG A 80 -23.31 -0.79 9.99
C ARG A 80 -23.46 -2.30 10.08
N GLY A 81 -23.44 -2.83 11.30
CA GLY A 81 -23.83 -4.21 11.57
C GLY A 81 -25.35 -4.41 11.42
N PHE A 82 -25.74 -5.53 10.82
CA PHE A 82 -27.15 -5.93 10.67
C PHE A 82 -27.38 -7.34 11.23
N GLY A 83 -28.62 -7.63 11.65
CA GLY A 83 -28.99 -8.96 12.15
C GLY A 83 -28.09 -9.44 13.31
N PRO A 84 -27.63 -10.70 13.30
CA PRO A 84 -26.72 -11.22 14.33
C PRO A 84 -25.42 -10.44 14.49
N LEU A 85 -24.85 -9.87 13.41
CA LEU A 85 -23.63 -9.05 13.51
C LEU A 85 -23.87 -7.76 14.30
N ARG A 86 -25.09 -7.20 14.27
CA ARG A 86 -25.44 -6.05 15.11
C ARG A 86 -25.46 -6.41 16.60
N GLU A 87 -25.78 -7.67 16.93
CA GLU A 87 -25.81 -8.18 18.30
C GLU A 87 -24.42 -8.57 18.79
N GLN A 88 -23.58 -9.12 17.90
CA GLN A 88 -22.17 -9.43 18.17
C GLN A 88 -21.26 -8.20 18.15
N LYS A 89 -21.71 -7.14 17.49
CA LYS A 89 -21.02 -5.87 17.29
C LYS A 89 -19.76 -6.01 16.41
N LEU A 90 -19.32 -4.88 15.88
CA LEU A 90 -18.06 -4.70 15.17
C LEU A 90 -17.00 -4.29 16.20
N THR A 91 -15.76 -4.65 15.94
CA THR A 91 -14.60 -4.19 16.73
C THR A 91 -13.72 -3.33 15.85
N GLU A 92 -13.37 -3.85 14.68
CA GLU A 92 -12.46 -3.17 13.75
C GLU A 92 -13.10 -3.01 12.37
N THR A 93 -12.71 -1.96 11.66
CA THR A 93 -12.97 -1.81 10.24
C THR A 93 -11.78 -1.15 9.59
N PHE A 94 -11.18 -1.86 8.64
CA PHE A 94 -10.18 -1.32 7.73
C PHE A 94 -10.74 -1.31 6.30
N GLY A 95 -10.17 -0.46 5.46
CA GLY A 95 -10.42 -0.47 4.04
C GLY A 95 -9.55 0.54 3.31
N GLU A 96 -9.53 0.39 2.00
CA GLU A 96 -8.61 1.08 1.09
C GLU A 96 -9.42 1.54 -0.12
N SER A 97 -9.03 2.67 -0.72
CA SER A 97 -9.59 3.09 -2.00
C SER A 97 -9.10 2.18 -3.12
N ALA A 98 -9.71 2.30 -4.31
CA ALA A 98 -8.96 1.86 -5.50
C ALA A 98 -7.72 2.74 -5.66
N GLU A 99 -6.67 2.19 -6.26
CA GLU A 99 -5.36 2.83 -6.43
C GLU A 99 -5.20 3.22 -7.91
N PRO A 100 -5.64 4.42 -8.30
CA PRO A 100 -5.42 4.91 -9.65
C PRO A 100 -3.93 5.13 -9.90
N LEU A 101 -3.53 5.00 -11.17
CA LEU A 101 -2.21 5.44 -11.60
C LEU A 101 -2.04 6.93 -11.30
N CYS A 102 -0.89 7.28 -10.74
CA CYS A 102 -0.46 8.66 -10.48
C CYS A 102 0.46 9.20 -11.59
N TRP A 103 0.84 8.34 -12.54
CA TRP A 103 1.72 8.64 -13.67
C TRP A 103 1.24 7.96 -14.95
N PRO A 104 1.61 8.49 -16.14
CA PRO A 104 1.25 7.88 -17.41
C PRO A 104 2.22 6.75 -17.76
N ASP A 105 2.00 5.59 -17.15
CA ASP A 105 2.76 4.37 -17.45
C ASP A 105 2.70 4.04 -18.96
N PRO A 106 3.84 4.01 -19.67
CA PRO A 106 3.86 3.67 -21.09
C PRO A 106 3.46 2.22 -21.38
N GLU A 107 3.45 1.34 -20.37
CA GLU A 107 3.10 -0.08 -20.50
C GLU A 107 1.66 -0.39 -20.08
N ALA A 108 0.99 0.53 -19.40
CA ALA A 108 -0.40 0.36 -18.97
C ALA A 108 -1.38 0.26 -20.15
N ASP A 109 -2.48 -0.46 -19.90
CA ASP A 109 -3.55 -0.57 -20.88
C ASP A 109 -4.18 0.82 -21.11
N PRO A 110 -4.62 1.15 -22.34
CA PRO A 110 -5.17 2.47 -22.64
C PRO A 110 -6.39 2.87 -21.78
N GLU A 111 -7.11 1.90 -21.23
CA GLU A 111 -8.25 2.12 -20.32
C GLU A 111 -7.77 2.62 -18.95
N ASP A 112 -6.62 2.14 -18.44
CA ASP A 112 -6.05 2.57 -17.16
C ASP A 112 -5.48 3.99 -17.23
N LEU A 113 -5.06 4.41 -18.43
CA LEU A 113 -4.58 5.76 -18.69
C LEU A 113 -5.70 6.80 -18.79
N GLU A 114 -6.98 6.41 -18.87
CA GLU A 114 -8.10 7.35 -18.91
C GLU A 114 -8.38 8.00 -17.54
N ASP A 115 -7.99 7.34 -16.45
CA ASP A 115 -8.32 7.70 -15.07
C ASP A 115 -7.08 8.00 -14.20
N ILE A 116 -5.99 8.51 -14.79
CA ILE A 116 -4.80 8.94 -14.04
C ILE A 116 -5.19 10.05 -13.05
N VAL A 117 -4.78 9.90 -11.79
CA VAL A 117 -4.98 10.88 -10.72
C VAL A 117 -3.64 11.41 -10.27
N SER A 118 -3.31 12.65 -10.68
CA SER A 118 -2.08 13.32 -10.23
C SER A 118 -2.05 13.50 -8.71
N LEU A 119 -0.86 13.70 -8.12
CA LEU A 119 -0.74 13.98 -6.68
C LEU A 119 -1.58 15.18 -6.24
N ARG A 120 -1.69 16.23 -7.07
CA ARG A 120 -2.55 17.39 -6.78
C ARG A 120 -4.03 17.04 -6.85
N ASP A 121 -4.45 16.28 -7.86
CA ASP A 121 -5.85 15.84 -7.95
C ASP A 121 -6.21 14.90 -6.79
N PHE A 122 -5.30 13.99 -6.41
CA PHE A 122 -5.47 13.13 -5.25
C PHE A 122 -5.62 13.93 -3.96
N ARG A 123 -4.78 14.96 -3.77
CA ARG A 123 -4.91 15.92 -2.65
C ARG A 123 -6.24 16.66 -2.67
N ASP A 124 -6.71 17.09 -3.83
CA ASP A 124 -7.98 17.81 -3.93
C ASP A 124 -9.19 16.89 -3.72
N ILE A 125 -9.06 15.59 -3.95
CA ILE A 125 -10.05 14.56 -3.57
C ILE A 125 -10.01 14.29 -2.05
N TRP A 126 -8.81 14.16 -1.49
CA TRP A 126 -8.57 13.81 -0.09
C TRP A 126 -7.98 14.99 0.68
N GLU A 127 -8.87 15.86 1.17
CA GLU A 127 -8.46 17.09 1.85
C GLU A 127 -7.58 16.80 3.09
N PRO A 128 -6.39 17.40 3.21
CA PRO A 128 -5.56 17.25 4.40
C PRO A 128 -6.22 17.86 5.65
N GLY A 129 -5.90 17.31 6.81
CA GLY A 129 -6.39 17.77 8.11
C GLY A 129 -7.16 16.69 8.88
N TYR A 130 -7.98 17.12 9.84
CA TYR A 130 -8.61 16.18 10.79
C TYR A 130 -9.84 15.47 10.21
N TYR A 131 -9.75 14.15 10.12
CA TYR A 131 -10.87 13.25 9.86
C TYR A 131 -11.50 12.81 11.17
N VAL A 132 -12.83 12.84 11.23
CA VAL A 132 -13.57 12.54 12.46
C VAL A 132 -14.31 11.21 12.38
N PHE A 133 -13.94 10.31 13.27
CA PHE A 133 -14.55 9.01 13.50
C PHE A 133 -15.70 9.14 14.50
N ARG A 134 -16.86 8.59 14.14
CA ARG A 134 -18.04 8.56 15.02
C ARG A 134 -18.59 7.14 15.08
N GLY A 135 -18.55 6.57 16.28
CA GLY A 135 -19.07 5.26 16.58
C GLY A 135 -20.44 5.33 17.27
N LYS A 136 -21.21 4.26 17.15
CA LYS A 136 -22.39 4.02 17.99
C LYS A 136 -22.28 2.65 18.64
N GLY A 137 -22.13 2.59 19.96
CA GLY A 137 -22.01 1.33 20.68
C GLY A 137 -23.36 0.66 21.02
N ASP A 138 -23.31 -0.37 21.86
CA ASP A 138 -24.42 -1.30 22.15
C ASP A 138 -25.61 -0.63 22.88
N GLY A 139 -25.30 0.28 23.81
CA GLY A 139 -26.27 1.07 24.60
C GLY A 139 -26.73 2.37 23.93
N GLY A 140 -26.22 2.69 22.74
CA GLY A 140 -26.48 3.94 22.03
C GLY A 140 -25.58 5.10 22.42
N GLU A 141 -24.55 4.83 23.22
CA GLU A 141 -23.38 5.68 23.42
C GLU A 141 -22.79 6.08 22.07
N LYS A 142 -22.28 7.30 22.03
CA LYS A 142 -21.56 7.84 20.89
C LYS A 142 -20.09 7.83 21.24
N LEU A 143 -19.30 7.25 20.35
CA LEU A 143 -17.85 7.26 20.44
C LEU A 143 -17.33 8.30 19.46
N PHE A 144 -16.26 9.00 19.83
CA PHE A 144 -15.62 9.99 19.00
C PHE A 144 -14.12 9.76 18.94
N GLY A 145 -13.56 9.86 17.74
CA GLY A 145 -12.13 9.91 17.51
C GLY A 145 -11.79 10.83 16.37
N GLU A 146 -10.54 11.24 16.32
CA GLU A 146 -10.00 12.06 15.24
C GLU A 146 -8.55 11.66 14.95
N THR A 147 -8.16 11.79 13.68
CA THR A 147 -6.80 11.60 13.20
C THR A 147 -6.55 12.60 12.08
N GLU A 148 -5.31 13.02 11.92
CA GLU A 148 -4.89 13.98 10.90
C GLU A 148 -4.40 13.23 9.66
N LEU A 149 -4.88 13.61 8.49
CA LEU A 149 -4.28 13.24 7.21
C LEU A 149 -3.24 14.30 6.85
N THR A 150 -1.97 13.90 6.77
CA THR A 150 -0.88 14.72 6.22
C THR A 150 -0.51 14.20 4.84
N TYR A 151 0.34 14.96 4.13
CA TYR A 151 0.98 14.53 2.87
C TYR A 151 2.50 14.40 3.06
N ASP A 152 2.91 14.09 4.29
CA ASP A 152 4.30 13.84 4.64
C ASP A 152 4.65 12.40 4.19
N LEU A 153 4.96 12.27 2.90
CA LEU A 153 5.31 11.02 2.24
C LEU A 153 6.83 10.82 2.23
N PRO A 154 7.37 9.77 2.87
CA PRO A 154 8.80 9.49 2.83
C PRO A 154 9.27 9.06 1.44
N GLY A 155 10.54 9.27 1.13
CA GLY A 155 11.12 8.82 -0.14
C GLY A 155 11.10 7.28 -0.29
N ALA A 156 10.71 6.81 -1.47
CA ALA A 156 10.64 5.42 -1.88
C ALA A 156 11.99 4.70 -1.73
N PRO A 157 12.09 3.56 -1.03
CA PRO A 157 13.34 2.79 -0.94
C PRO A 157 13.97 2.52 -2.32
N GLN A 158 15.30 2.51 -2.40
CA GLN A 158 16.03 2.32 -3.66
C GLN A 158 17.03 1.16 -3.54
N ASP A 159 17.52 0.69 -4.68
CA ASP A 159 18.52 -0.38 -4.80
C ASP A 159 18.15 -1.62 -3.95
N LEU A 160 16.93 -2.13 -4.15
CA LEU A 160 16.49 -3.37 -3.51
C LEU A 160 17.36 -4.52 -4.03
N ASP A 161 17.76 -5.42 -3.15
CA ASP A 161 18.58 -6.58 -3.52
C ASP A 161 18.32 -7.75 -2.57
N PHE A 162 18.57 -8.96 -3.06
CA PHE A 162 18.47 -10.20 -2.30
C PHE A 162 19.57 -11.19 -2.65
N ASP A 163 20.40 -11.53 -1.66
CA ASP A 163 21.56 -12.40 -1.84
C ASP A 163 21.28 -13.90 -1.63
N GLY A 164 20.00 -14.27 -1.51
CA GLY A 164 19.56 -15.62 -1.14
C GLY A 164 19.25 -15.79 0.36
N SER A 165 19.61 -14.82 1.21
CA SER A 165 19.32 -14.85 2.65
C SER A 165 19.00 -13.48 3.26
N MET A 166 19.54 -12.42 2.70
CA MET A 166 19.42 -11.06 3.19
C MET A 166 18.74 -10.19 2.13
N ILE A 167 17.71 -9.46 2.55
CA ILE A 167 17.13 -8.37 1.75
C ILE A 167 17.83 -7.08 2.16
N THR A 168 18.27 -6.27 1.20
CA THR A 168 18.92 -4.97 1.44
C THR A 168 18.32 -3.87 0.57
N TRP A 169 18.43 -2.62 1.04
CA TRP A 169 17.98 -1.43 0.32
C TRP A 169 18.74 -0.18 0.81
N ILE A 170 18.57 0.95 0.12
CA ILE A 170 18.96 2.28 0.60
C ILE A 170 17.74 3.18 0.76
N ALA A 171 17.88 4.25 1.55
CA ALA A 171 16.84 5.26 1.70
C ALA A 171 16.60 6.01 0.38
N GLY A 172 15.33 6.27 0.09
CA GLY A 172 14.88 7.07 -1.05
C GLY A 172 14.99 8.57 -0.88
N ASN A 173 14.74 9.28 -1.99
CA ASN A 173 14.64 10.74 -2.01
C ASN A 173 13.52 11.28 -2.95
N ASP A 174 12.74 10.40 -3.56
CA ASP A 174 11.60 10.74 -4.42
C ASP A 174 10.45 9.74 -4.22
N LEU A 175 9.34 9.88 -4.95
CA LEU A 175 8.17 8.99 -4.88
C LEU A 175 8.13 8.00 -6.06
N GLY A 176 9.28 7.68 -6.65
CA GLY A 176 9.41 6.83 -7.84
C GLY A 176 8.57 7.32 -9.01
N ASN A 177 7.75 6.43 -9.58
CA ASN A 177 6.93 6.76 -10.74
C ASN A 177 5.86 7.83 -10.46
N CYS A 178 5.41 7.98 -9.20
CA CYS A 178 4.53 9.09 -8.78
C CYS A 178 5.23 10.45 -8.69
N ALA A 179 6.52 10.54 -8.98
CA ALA A 179 7.31 11.76 -8.93
C ALA A 179 7.80 12.24 -10.31
N PRO A 180 6.96 12.46 -11.35
CA PRO A 180 7.48 12.66 -12.70
C PRO A 180 8.54 13.77 -12.76
N LEU A 181 9.65 13.46 -13.40
CA LEU A 181 10.73 14.37 -13.68
C LEU A 181 10.26 15.45 -14.66
N ALA A 182 10.69 16.70 -14.45
CA ALA A 182 10.30 17.81 -15.31
C ALA A 182 10.87 17.70 -16.72
N ASP A 183 10.01 17.75 -17.74
CA ASP A 183 10.13 18.68 -18.86
C ASP A 183 8.87 18.81 -19.75
N GLY A 184 8.65 20.04 -20.23
CA GLY A 184 7.98 20.38 -21.50
C GLY A 184 6.46 20.21 -21.63
N ASP A 185 5.88 19.18 -21.02
CA ASP A 185 4.70 18.52 -21.58
C ASP A 185 3.46 18.55 -20.67
N GLY A 186 3.57 19.13 -19.47
CA GLY A 186 2.44 19.37 -18.57
C GLY A 186 2.19 18.29 -17.50
N GLN A 187 3.16 17.42 -17.22
CA GLN A 187 3.11 16.53 -16.06
C GLN A 187 3.60 17.23 -14.79
N GLU A 188 3.00 16.90 -13.64
CA GLU A 188 3.43 17.41 -12.33
C GLU A 188 4.77 16.79 -11.95
N THR A 189 5.60 17.56 -11.26
CA THR A 189 6.96 17.14 -10.87
C THR A 189 7.10 17.38 -9.38
N ILE A 190 8.00 16.68 -8.67
CA ILE A 190 8.22 16.98 -7.23
C ILE A 190 8.39 18.48 -7.00
N PRO A 191 9.30 19.21 -7.72
CA PRO A 191 9.41 20.66 -7.59
C PRO A 191 8.12 21.47 -7.85
N TYR A 192 7.16 20.89 -8.57
CA TYR A 192 5.86 21.48 -8.90
C TYR A 192 4.76 21.14 -7.87
N VAL A 193 4.98 20.15 -7.00
CA VAL A 193 4.07 19.80 -5.89
C VAL A 193 4.66 20.11 -4.51
N LEU A 194 5.88 20.65 -4.41
CA LEU A 194 6.45 21.14 -3.14
C LEU A 194 5.62 22.26 -2.47
N ASP A 195 4.65 22.85 -3.18
CA ASP A 195 3.67 23.77 -2.59
C ASP A 195 2.55 23.05 -1.83
N ILE A 196 2.35 21.75 -2.06
CA ILE A 196 1.27 20.93 -1.51
C ILE A 196 1.73 19.70 -0.72
N ILE A 197 2.93 19.18 -0.98
CA ILE A 197 3.56 18.09 -0.23
C ILE A 197 4.95 18.49 0.27
N ALA A 198 5.44 17.86 1.34
CA ALA A 198 6.82 18.01 1.78
C ALA A 198 7.80 17.39 0.77
N ASP A 199 9.06 17.85 0.79
CA ASP A 199 10.13 17.17 0.04
C ASP A 199 10.30 15.75 0.62
N PRO A 200 10.12 14.67 -0.18
CA PRO A 200 10.20 13.30 0.34
C PRO A 200 11.54 12.97 1.01
N ALA A 201 12.63 13.61 0.56
CA ALA A 201 13.95 13.48 1.17
C ALA A 201 14.05 14.13 2.57
N SER A 202 13.08 14.95 2.95
CA SER A 202 13.01 15.65 4.24
C SER A 202 12.05 15.02 5.24
N VAL A 203 11.18 14.12 4.78
CA VAL A 203 10.24 13.37 5.64
C VAL A 203 11.00 12.24 6.33
N ALA A 204 10.91 12.18 7.66
CA ALA A 204 11.60 11.16 8.45
C ALA A 204 10.93 9.79 8.28
N VAL A 205 11.73 8.75 8.03
CA VAL A 205 11.26 7.37 8.04
C VAL A 205 11.21 6.88 9.49
N ALA A 206 10.01 6.58 9.99
CA ALA A 206 9.81 6.00 11.31
C ALA A 206 10.10 4.49 11.31
N ALA A 207 9.69 3.81 10.24
CA ALA A 207 9.88 2.37 10.06
C ALA A 207 9.98 1.99 8.58
N PHE A 208 10.60 0.85 8.32
CA PHE A 208 10.42 0.14 7.05
C PHE A 208 9.53 -1.08 7.25
N GLU A 209 8.64 -1.35 6.31
CA GLU A 209 7.99 -2.66 6.17
C GLU A 209 8.65 -3.41 5.02
N VAL A 210 9.06 -4.65 5.26
CA VAL A 210 9.68 -5.52 4.27
C VAL A 210 8.78 -6.71 4.04
N VAL A 211 8.45 -6.93 2.77
CA VAL A 211 7.60 -8.00 2.29
C VAL A 211 8.39 -8.84 1.30
N MET A 212 8.28 -10.16 1.44
CA MET A 212 8.73 -11.12 0.42
C MET A 212 7.61 -12.13 0.20
N GLU A 213 7.26 -12.34 -1.06
CA GLU A 213 6.22 -13.28 -1.46
C GLU A 213 6.59 -14.03 -2.74
N PRO A 214 6.17 -15.29 -2.90
CA PRO A 214 6.39 -16.05 -4.12
C PRO A 214 5.62 -15.45 -5.30
N ASP A 215 6.32 -15.19 -6.39
CA ASP A 215 5.74 -14.70 -7.64
C ASP A 215 5.26 -15.89 -8.50
N VAL A 216 4.23 -16.57 -8.01
CA VAL A 216 3.66 -17.76 -8.65
C VAL A 216 2.15 -17.75 -8.53
N ASP A 217 1.47 -18.48 -9.43
CA ASP A 217 0.02 -18.66 -9.39
C ASP A 217 -0.52 -19.01 -7.99
N ASP A 218 -1.72 -18.50 -7.71
CA ASP A 218 -2.47 -18.76 -6.48
C ASP A 218 -2.49 -20.25 -6.10
N GLY A 219 -1.99 -20.55 -4.90
CA GLY A 219 -1.87 -21.90 -4.40
C GLY A 219 -1.24 -21.96 -3.01
N ALA A 220 -0.92 -23.15 -2.53
CA ALA A 220 -0.31 -23.28 -1.20
C ALA A 220 1.04 -22.53 -1.08
N VAL A 221 1.75 -22.34 -2.20
CA VAL A 221 3.00 -21.58 -2.27
C VAL A 221 2.74 -20.09 -2.50
N GLY A 222 1.95 -19.71 -3.51
CA GLY A 222 1.64 -18.29 -3.78
C GLY A 222 0.94 -17.54 -2.64
N ASN A 223 0.33 -18.27 -1.67
CA ASN A 223 -0.25 -17.66 -0.46
C ASN A 223 0.74 -17.51 0.71
N LEU A 224 2.01 -17.89 0.55
CA LEU A 224 3.03 -17.68 1.57
C LEU A 224 3.53 -16.25 1.49
N LYS A 225 3.66 -15.60 2.65
CA LYS A 225 4.15 -14.22 2.74
C LYS A 225 5.06 -14.10 3.95
N TYR A 226 6.22 -13.48 3.77
CA TYR A 226 7.06 -13.01 4.87
C TYR A 226 6.91 -11.49 4.96
N THR A 227 6.47 -11.01 6.11
CA THR A 227 6.34 -9.58 6.39
C THR A 227 7.01 -9.26 7.71
N ILE A 228 7.84 -8.22 7.74
CA ILE A 228 8.46 -7.71 8.96
C ILE A 228 8.51 -6.18 8.94
N ARG A 229 8.26 -5.56 10.09
CA ARG A 229 8.49 -4.13 10.29
C ARG A 229 9.76 -3.91 11.09
N VAL A 230 10.62 -3.02 10.61
CA VAL A 230 11.92 -2.68 11.24
C VAL A 230 12.04 -1.17 11.46
N PRO A 231 12.87 -0.72 12.42
CA PRO A 231 13.11 0.71 12.63
C PRO A 231 13.63 1.43 11.38
N GLY A 232 13.32 2.72 11.22
CA GLY A 232 13.70 3.52 10.04
C GLY A 232 15.21 3.77 9.85
N ASP A 233 16.06 3.28 10.76
CA ASP A 233 17.52 3.26 10.62
C ASP A 233 18.08 1.87 10.20
N THR A 234 17.19 0.93 9.88
CA THR A 234 17.53 -0.41 9.38
C THR A 234 17.48 -0.45 7.85
N PHE A 235 18.47 -1.09 7.22
CA PHE A 235 18.63 -1.16 5.75
C PHE A 235 18.91 -2.59 5.25
N ALA A 236 18.70 -3.57 6.12
CA ALA A 236 18.89 -4.97 5.80
C ALA A 236 18.07 -5.85 6.76
N VAL A 237 17.45 -6.92 6.24
CA VAL A 237 16.80 -7.95 7.05
C VAL A 237 17.19 -9.35 6.60
N GLU A 238 17.44 -10.22 7.58
CA GLU A 238 17.62 -11.65 7.32
C GLU A 238 16.25 -12.31 7.13
N VAL A 239 16.07 -13.01 6.03
CA VAL A 239 14.86 -13.80 5.78
C VAL A 239 14.95 -15.10 6.57
N PRO A 240 13.93 -15.47 7.37
CA PRO A 240 13.98 -16.70 8.15
C PRO A 240 14.25 -17.92 7.28
N SER A 241 15.31 -18.67 7.58
CA SER A 241 15.65 -19.91 6.85
C SER A 241 14.52 -20.94 6.79
N LEU A 242 13.61 -20.95 7.78
CA LEU A 242 12.41 -21.80 7.76
C LEU A 242 11.39 -21.36 6.71
N TYR A 243 11.27 -20.06 6.45
CA TYR A 243 10.44 -19.53 5.37
C TYR A 243 11.04 -19.92 4.02
N LEU A 244 12.34 -19.64 3.81
CA LEU A 244 13.04 -20.01 2.58
C LEU A 244 12.94 -21.52 2.30
N ALA A 245 13.16 -22.36 3.31
CA ALA A 245 13.05 -23.82 3.18
C ALA A 245 11.62 -24.34 2.95
N SER A 246 10.59 -23.49 3.12
CA SER A 246 9.20 -23.83 2.81
C SER A 246 8.85 -23.62 1.33
N LEU A 247 9.68 -22.85 0.61
CA LEU A 247 9.54 -22.59 -0.81
C LEU A 247 10.31 -23.65 -1.62
N PRO A 248 9.75 -24.15 -2.74
CA PRO A 248 10.49 -25.02 -3.66
C PRO A 248 11.81 -24.40 -4.17
N ASP A 249 12.73 -25.24 -4.63
CA ASP A 249 13.93 -24.79 -5.34
C ASP A 249 13.57 -23.94 -6.56
N ASP A 250 14.37 -22.92 -6.84
CA ASP A 250 14.19 -21.97 -7.96
C ASP A 250 12.80 -21.28 -7.97
N THR A 251 12.20 -21.02 -6.80
CA THR A 251 10.92 -20.28 -6.72
C THR A 251 11.17 -18.79 -6.95
N PRO A 252 10.54 -18.17 -7.96
CA PRO A 252 10.59 -16.72 -8.15
C PRO A 252 9.90 -16.03 -6.98
N VAL A 253 10.47 -14.91 -6.53
CA VAL A 253 9.92 -14.09 -5.46
C VAL A 253 9.94 -12.63 -5.85
N LYS A 254 8.91 -11.91 -5.41
CA LYS A 254 8.88 -10.46 -5.40
C LYS A 254 9.21 -9.96 -4.01
N ILE A 255 9.99 -8.89 -3.96
CA ILE A 255 10.36 -8.19 -2.73
C ILE A 255 9.80 -6.79 -2.80
N GLU A 256 9.22 -6.34 -1.70
CA GLU A 256 8.69 -5.01 -1.56
C GLU A 256 9.17 -4.40 -0.24
N VAL A 257 9.61 -3.15 -0.28
CA VAL A 257 10.06 -2.39 0.88
C VAL A 257 9.32 -1.06 0.94
N GLY A 258 8.58 -0.83 2.02
CA GLY A 258 7.87 0.41 2.30
C GLY A 258 8.61 1.30 3.27
N ALA A 259 8.92 2.53 2.86
CA ALA A 259 9.29 3.58 3.80
C ALA A 259 8.01 4.14 4.43
N ILE A 260 7.94 4.20 5.77
CA ILE A 260 6.75 4.64 6.49
C ILE A 260 7.10 5.82 7.41
N GLY A 261 6.37 6.93 7.26
CA GLY A 261 6.53 8.16 8.05
C GLY A 261 5.96 8.06 9.46
N GLU A 262 6.11 9.13 10.25
CA GLU A 262 5.57 9.19 11.63
C GLU A 262 4.03 9.10 11.67
N ASP A 263 3.36 9.60 10.63
CA ASP A 263 1.89 9.58 10.49
C ASP A 263 1.38 8.33 9.73
N ASP A 264 2.20 7.30 9.57
CA ASP A 264 1.94 6.06 8.82
C ASP A 264 1.71 6.22 7.30
N ASN A 265 1.79 7.43 6.74
CA ASN A 265 1.93 7.62 5.29
C ASN A 265 3.15 6.84 4.77
N ALA A 266 2.98 6.17 3.64
CA ALA A 266 3.96 5.20 3.16
C ALA A 266 4.25 5.34 1.66
N THR A 267 5.46 4.94 1.28
CA THR A 267 5.86 4.80 -0.12
C THR A 267 6.68 3.53 -0.26
N PHE A 268 6.16 2.61 -1.06
CA PHE A 268 6.70 1.28 -1.29
C PHE A 268 7.45 1.21 -2.61
N THR A 269 8.50 0.40 -2.64
CA THR A 269 9.22 0.02 -3.85
C THR A 269 9.20 -1.49 -3.92
N GLU A 270 8.86 -2.02 -5.08
CA GLU A 270 8.95 -3.45 -5.36
C GLU A 270 9.96 -3.76 -6.46
N GLU A 271 10.56 -4.95 -6.35
CA GLU A 271 11.47 -5.52 -7.34
C GLU A 271 11.25 -7.04 -7.45
N ASP A 272 11.22 -7.52 -8.69
CA ASP A 272 11.06 -8.91 -9.08
C ASP A 272 12.40 -9.51 -9.55
N GLY A 273 12.36 -10.69 -10.17
CA GLY A 273 13.56 -11.31 -10.76
C GLY A 273 14.49 -12.00 -9.76
N PHE A 274 14.11 -12.09 -8.48
CA PHE A 274 14.82 -12.85 -7.47
C PHE A 274 14.33 -14.31 -7.40
N CYS A 275 15.22 -15.22 -7.00
CA CYS A 275 14.85 -16.60 -6.68
C CYS A 275 15.36 -17.05 -5.33
N VAL A 276 14.54 -17.86 -4.66
CA VAL A 276 14.93 -18.56 -3.45
C VAL A 276 15.42 -19.97 -3.76
N ASN A 277 16.34 -20.47 -2.94
CA ASN A 277 16.90 -21.82 -3.06
C ASN A 277 17.43 -22.11 -4.47
N GLU A 278 18.20 -21.17 -5.03
CA GLU A 278 18.70 -21.25 -6.40
C GLU A 278 19.59 -22.49 -6.61
N VAL A 279 19.21 -23.32 -7.59
CA VAL A 279 19.97 -24.50 -8.05
C VAL A 279 20.38 -24.33 -9.50
N VAL A 280 19.48 -23.83 -10.35
CA VAL A 280 19.71 -23.63 -11.79
C VAL A 280 19.61 -22.15 -12.18
N GLY A 281 18.92 -21.33 -11.37
CA GLY A 281 18.56 -19.95 -11.69
C GLY A 281 17.06 -19.81 -11.92
N CYS A 282 16.54 -18.58 -11.83
CA CYS A 282 15.14 -18.30 -12.14
C CYS A 282 14.80 -18.77 -13.55
N PRO A 283 13.60 -19.36 -13.77
CA PRO A 283 13.05 -19.42 -15.11
C PRO A 283 13.00 -17.99 -15.65
N GLU A 284 13.76 -17.69 -16.71
CA GLU A 284 13.51 -16.47 -17.48
C GLU A 284 12.12 -16.62 -18.11
N ASP A 285 11.21 -15.70 -17.82
CA ASP A 285 9.90 -15.61 -18.49
C ASP A 285 10.01 -15.26 -19.98
#